data_AF-A0A8T7LMG4-F1
#
_entry.id   AF-A0A8T7LMG4-F1
#
_cell.length_a   1.000
_cell.length_b   1.000
_cell.length_c   1.000
_cell.angle_alpha   90.00
_cell.angle_beta   90.00
_cell.angle_gamma   90.00
#
_symmetry.space_group_name_H-M   'P 1'
#
loop_
_entity.id
_entity.type
_entity.pdbx_description
1 polymer ?
#
loop_
_entity_poly.entity_id
_entity_poly.type
_entity_poly.pdbx_seq_one_letter_code
_entity_poly.pdbx_strand_id
1 'polypeptide(L)' 'MRPDWVIRTRPYFSRQKIERFAATRQIHPGILLGQLMFDETVGYKHLRGLLCKVSPYLQDWIDPAGR' A
#
# COMPACT_ATOMS: atom_id res chain seq x y z
N MET A 1 7.40 -0.34 9.38
CA MET A 1 7.43 1.03 8.80
C MET A 1 8.48 1.88 9.51
N ARG A 2 9.21 2.82 8.87
CA ARG A 2 10.10 3.71 9.65
C ARG A 2 9.27 4.69 10.51
N PRO A 3 9.46 4.70 11.84
CA PRO A 3 8.62 5.47 12.74
C PRO A 3 8.77 6.99 12.55
N ASP A 4 9.94 7.47 12.15
CA ASP A 4 10.22 8.91 11.96
C ASP A 4 9.34 9.57 10.90
N TRP A 5 9.10 8.90 9.76
CA TRP A 5 8.26 9.46 8.71
C TRP A 5 6.78 9.44 9.09
N VAL A 6 6.35 8.38 9.77
CA VAL A 6 4.96 8.25 10.27
C VAL A 6 4.67 9.39 11.24
N ILE A 7 5.54 9.63 12.22
CA ILE A 7 5.39 10.73 13.19
C ILE A 7 5.29 12.08 12.48
N ARG A 8 6.14 12.36 11.47
CA ARG A 8 6.11 13.64 10.72
C ARG A 8 4.91 13.79 9.78
N THR A 9 4.33 12.68 9.34
CA THR A 9 3.24 12.68 8.34
C THR A 9 1.86 12.63 8.99
N ARG A 10 1.78 12.13 10.23
CA ARG A 10 0.55 12.18 11.02
C ARG A 10 0.07 13.63 11.21
N PRO A 11 -1.25 13.85 11.27
CA PRO A 11 -2.31 12.86 11.10
C PRO A 11 -2.71 12.62 9.63
N TYR A 12 -2.20 13.40 8.67
CA TYR A 12 -2.70 13.44 7.29
C TYR A 12 -1.76 12.76 6.28
N PHE A 13 -2.13 11.53 5.94
CA PHE A 13 -1.52 10.74 4.86
C PHE A 13 -2.23 11.04 3.54
N SER A 14 -1.84 12.12 2.86
CA SER A 14 -2.31 12.38 1.49
C SER A 14 -1.71 11.38 0.50
N ARG A 15 -2.43 11.10 -0.60
CA ARG A 15 -1.95 10.29 -1.73
C ARG A 15 -0.52 10.64 -2.16
N GLN A 16 -0.27 11.93 -2.40
CA GLN A 16 1.03 12.44 -2.88
C GLN A 16 2.18 12.16 -1.90
N LYS A 17 1.95 12.27 -0.59
CA LYS A 17 2.97 11.94 0.42
C LYS A 17 3.32 10.46 0.42
N ILE A 18 2.32 9.58 0.29
CA ILE A 18 2.54 8.12 0.18
C ILE A 18 3.32 7.81 -1.09
N GLU A 19 2.91 8.35 -2.25
CA GLU A 19 3.58 8.13 -3.53
C GLU A 19 5.04 8.62 -3.49
N ARG A 20 5.30 9.83 -2.98
CA ARG A 20 6.65 10.38 -2.88
C ARG A 20 7.54 9.54 -1.98
N PHE A 21 7.02 9.08 -0.85
CA PHE A 21 7.77 8.24 0.07
C PHE A 21 8.03 6.84 -0.48
N ALA A 22 7.04 6.25 -1.16
CA ALA A 22 7.18 4.99 -1.85
C ALA A 22 8.29 5.08 -2.93
N ALA A 23 8.31 6.16 -3.71
CA ALA A 23 9.34 6.43 -4.70
C ALA A 23 10.75 6.54 -4.07
N THR A 24 10.91 7.22 -2.93
CA THR A 24 12.23 7.31 -2.24
C THR A 24 12.78 5.97 -1.78
N ARG A 25 11.92 4.94 -1.66
CA ARG A 25 12.29 3.58 -1.25
C ARG A 25 12.22 2.57 -2.38
N GLN A 26 11.89 3.01 -3.60
CA GLN A 26 11.67 2.14 -4.75
C GLN A 26 10.65 1.02 -4.47
N ILE A 27 9.59 1.34 -3.70
CA ILE A 27 8.49 0.42 -3.42
C ILE A 27 7.21 0.90 -4.09
N HIS A 28 6.28 -0.01 -4.38
CA HIS A 28 4.97 0.36 -4.89
C HIS A 28 4.14 1.08 -3.80
N PRO A 29 3.44 2.21 -4.10
CA PRO A 29 2.63 2.94 -3.13
C PRO A 29 1.57 2.07 -2.42
N GLY A 30 1.02 1.08 -3.11
CA GLY A 30 0.07 0.12 -2.53
C GLY A 30 0.65 -0.78 -1.45
N ILE A 31 1.94 -1.15 -1.54
CA ILE A 31 2.62 -1.95 -0.50
C ILE A 31 2.77 -1.08 0.76
N LEU A 32 3.23 0.16 0.58
CA LEU A 32 3.36 1.14 1.65
C LEU A 32 2.02 1.42 2.33
N LEU A 33 0.96 1.61 1.55
CA LEU A 33 -0.40 1.81 2.06
C LEU A 33 -0.91 0.59 2.83
N GLY A 34 -0.68 -0.63 2.31
CA GLY A 34 -1.05 -1.87 3.00
C GLY A 34 -0.40 -1.98 4.38
N GLN A 35 0.89 -1.64 4.50
CA GLN A 35 1.58 -1.59 5.79
C GLN A 35 0.96 -0.55 6.74
N LEU A 36 0.65 0.64 6.25
CA LEU A 36 0.00 1.69 7.05
C LEU A 36 -1.39 1.31 7.54
N MET A 37 -2.15 0.53 6.75
CA MET A 37 -3.46 0.02 7.12
C MET A 37 -3.36 -1.10 8.14
N PHE A 38 -2.37 -1.99 7.99
CA PHE A 38 -2.07 -3.03 8.96
C PHE A 38 -1.67 -2.43 10.32
N ASP A 39 -0.86 -1.38 10.33
CA ASP A 39 -0.44 -0.63 11.52
C ASP A 39 -1.53 0.33 12.06
N GLU A 40 -2.79 0.19 11.62
CA GLU A 40 -3.97 1.02 11.99
C GLU A 40 -3.78 2.54 11.87
N THR A 41 -2.75 2.97 11.14
CA THR A 41 -2.36 4.38 11.01
C THR A 41 -3.19 5.09 9.93
N VAL A 42 -3.65 4.33 8.93
CA VAL A 42 -4.57 4.79 7.89
C VAL A 42 -5.74 3.82 7.83
N GLY A 43 -6.97 4.32 7.92
CA GLY A 43 -8.15 3.47 7.82
C GLY A 43 -8.28 2.79 6.44
N TYR A 44 -8.70 1.53 6.43
CA TYR A 44 -8.85 0.68 5.23
C TYR A 44 -9.75 1.26 4.11
N LYS A 45 -10.59 2.25 4.41
CA LYS A 45 -11.50 2.89 3.45
C LYS A 45 -10.80 3.96 2.59
N HIS A 46 -9.67 4.50 3.04
CA HIS A 46 -9.00 5.61 2.36
C HIS A 46 -7.96 5.11 1.34
N LEU A 47 -7.77 5.88 0.26
CA LEU A 47 -6.68 5.69 -0.71
C LEU A 47 -6.65 4.33 -1.41
N ARG A 48 -7.78 3.61 -1.48
CA ARG A 48 -7.88 2.29 -2.14
C ARG A 48 -7.41 2.29 -3.59
N GLY A 49 -7.41 3.44 -4.28
CA GLY A 49 -6.85 3.59 -5.62
C GLY A 49 -5.32 3.39 -5.70
N LEU A 50 -4.60 3.37 -4.57
CA LEU A 50 -3.18 2.99 -4.53
C LEU A 50 -2.98 1.47 -4.39
N LEU A 51 -4.02 0.73 -3.97
CA LEU A 51 -3.98 -0.73 -3.87
C LEU A 51 -4.18 -1.32 -5.27
N CYS A 52 -3.14 -1.99 -5.78
CA CYS A 52 -3.23 -2.71 -7.04
C CYS A 52 -3.72 -4.15 -6.79
N LYS A 53 -4.59 -4.66 -7.66
CA LYS A 53 -4.97 -6.08 -7.61
C LYS A 53 -3.78 -6.91 -8.07
N VAL A 54 -3.36 -7.87 -7.25
CA VAL A 54 -2.27 -8.80 -7.60
C VAL A 54 -2.74 -9.96 -8.47
N SER A 55 -4.03 -10.31 -8.42
CA SER A 55 -4.61 -11.44 -9.16
C SER A 55 -4.28 -11.47 -10.66
N PRO A 56 -4.32 -10.34 -11.42
CA PRO A 56 -3.94 -10.35 -12.83
C PRO A 56 -2.49 -10.78 -13.10
N TYR A 57 -1.57 -10.53 -12.16
CA TYR A 57 -0.15 -10.88 -12.30
C TYR A 57 0.16 -12.31 -11.86
N LEU A 58 -0.78 -12.94 -11.16
CA LEU A 58 -0.63 -14.30 -10.63
C LEU A 58 -1.43 -15.32 -11.46
N GLN A 59 -2.05 -14.91 -12.57
CA GLN A 59 -2.90 -15.81 -13.38
C GLN A 59 -2.18 -17.11 -13.76
N ASP A 60 -0.93 -17.01 -14.20
CA ASP A 60 -0.11 -18.17 -14.61
C ASP A 60 0.31 -19.06 -13.43
N TRP A 61 0.14 -18.57 -12.19
CA TRP A 61 0.53 -19.23 -10.93
C TRP A 61 -0.68 -19.69 -10.12
N ILE A 62 -1.89 -19.36 -10.56
CA ILE A 62 -3.12 -19.82 -9.94
C ILE A 62 -3.46 -21.15 -10.60
N ASP A 63 -3.34 -22.25 -9.85
CA ASP A 63 -3.99 -23.50 -10.26
C ASP A 63 -5.50 -23.21 -10.33
N PRO A 64 -6.12 -23.26 -11.52
CA PRO A 64 -7.57 -23.16 -11.60
C PRO A 64 -8.08 -24.39 -10.86
N ALA A 65 -8.69 -24.19 -9.68
CA ALA A 65 -9.33 -25.26 -8.94
C ALA A 65 -10.19 -26.05 -9.94
N GLY A 66 -9.85 -27.34 -10.10
CA GLY A 66 -10.43 -28.21 -11.11
C GLY A 66 -11.95 -28.07 -11.11
N ARG A 67 -12.50 -27.95 -12.33
CA ARG A 67 -13.93 -27.86 -12.61
C ARG A 67 -14.69 -29.05 -12.00
#